data_AF-A0A9D7ZJC6-F1
#
_entry.id   AF-A0A9D7ZJC6-F1
#
_cell.length_a   1.000
_cell.length_b   1.000
_cell.length_c   1.000
_cell.angle_alpha   90.00
_cell.angle_beta   90.00
_cell.angle_gamma   90.00
#
_symmetry.space_group_name_H-M   'P 1'
#
loop_
_entity.id
_entity.type
_entity.pdbx_description
1 polymer ?
#
loop_
_entity_poly.entity_id
_entity_poly.type
_entity_poly.pdbx_seq_one_letter_code
_entity_poly.pdbx_strand_id
1 'polypeptide(L)' 'MVKDPTQDKLLQLIYNELPPKETIQLLEELSHNRPLYEVYQQMKEDISSFNSYQESPNNTSIKIILEESCSSSPMEMI' A
#
# COMPACT_ATOMS: atom_id res chain seq x y z
N MET A 1 -18.70 1.82 10.78
CA MET A 1 -17.90 2.90 10.15
C MET A 1 -18.63 3.29 8.88
N VAL A 2 -19.25 4.46 8.86
CA VAL A 2 -19.84 5.01 7.63
C VAL A 2 -18.63 5.40 6.77
N LYS A 3 -18.36 4.65 5.70
CA LYS A 3 -17.30 5.02 4.77
C LYS A 3 -17.76 6.27 4.05
N ASP A 4 -17.10 7.39 4.30
CA ASP A 4 -17.37 8.60 3.52
C ASP A 4 -17.00 8.30 2.06
N PRO A 5 -17.97 8.35 1.12
CA PRO A 5 -17.74 7.97 -0.27
C PRO A 5 -16.63 8.80 -0.93
N THR A 6 -16.34 9.98 -0.37
CA THR A 6 -15.25 10.87 -0.77
C THR A 6 -13.88 10.29 -0.44
N GLN A 7 -13.68 9.66 0.72
CA GLN A 7 -12.39 9.08 1.11
C GLN A 7 -12.03 7.85 0.26
N ASP A 8 -13.00 6.96 0.01
CA ASP A 8 -12.78 5.78 -0.84
C ASP A 8 -12.37 6.19 -2.26
N LYS A 9 -12.96 7.27 -2.81
CA LYS A 9 -12.57 7.80 -4.12
C LYS A 9 -11.16 8.38 -4.13
N LEU A 10 -10.76 9.09 -3.08
CA LEU A 10 -9.39 9.60 -2.96
C LEU A 10 -8.38 8.46 -2.84
N LEU A 11 -8.70 7.38 -2.13
CA LEU A 11 -7.87 6.19 -2.08
C LEU A 11 -7.73 5.55 -3.46
N GLN A 12 -8.84 5.31 -4.15
CA GLN A 12 -8.82 4.74 -5.50
C GLN A 12 -8.04 5.63 -6.48
N LEU A 13 -8.10 6.95 -6.32
CA LEU A 13 -7.27 7.89 -7.08
C LEU A 13 -5.78 7.69 -6.80
N ILE A 14 -5.38 7.57 -5.53
CA ILE A 14 -3.97 7.38 -5.14
C ILE A 14 -3.41 6.05 -5.68
N TYR A 15 -4.21 4.99 -5.66
CA TYR A 15 -3.82 3.68 -6.18
C TYR A 15 -4.01 3.52 -7.71
N ASN A 16 -4.47 4.55 -8.41
CA ASN A 16 -4.80 4.52 -9.85
C ASN A 16 -5.86 3.45 -10.22
N GLU A 17 -6.81 3.20 -9.34
CA GLU A 17 -7.90 2.24 -9.52
C GLU A 17 -9.16 2.88 -10.13
N LEU A 18 -9.16 4.20 -10.36
CA LEU A 18 -10.27 4.92 -10.97
C LEU A 18 -10.24 4.87 -12.50
N PRO A 19 -11.41 4.77 -13.16
CA PRO A 19 -11.53 4.97 -14.60
C PRO A 19 -11.05 6.36 -15.03
N PRO A 20 -10.43 6.53 -16.22
CA PRO A 20 -9.84 7.80 -16.66
C PRO A 20 -10.79 9.00 -16.61
N LYS A 21 -12.08 8.77 -16.94
CA LYS A 21 -13.11 9.81 -16.90
C LYS A 21 -13.37 10.32 -15.48
N GLU A 22 -13.41 9.42 -14.51
CA GLU A 22 -13.66 9.74 -13.10
C GLU A 22 -12.42 10.37 -12.47
N THR A 23 -11.23 9.92 -12.86
CA THR A 23 -9.95 10.55 -12.49
C THR A 23 -9.91 12.02 -12.88
N ILE A 24 -10.27 12.36 -14.12
CA ILE A 24 -10.27 13.76 -14.58
C ILE A 24 -11.25 14.61 -13.77
N GLN A 25 -12.47 14.12 -13.57
CA GLN A 25 -13.50 14.84 -12.79
C GLN A 25 -13.08 15.08 -11.35
N LEU A 26 -12.49 14.08 -10.70
CA LEU A 26 -12.03 14.18 -9.32
C LEU A 26 -10.82 15.12 -9.18
N LEU A 27 -9.91 15.12 -10.16
CA LEU A 27 -8.80 16.06 -10.21
C LEU A 27 -9.27 17.51 -10.43
N GLU A 28 -10.29 17.72 -11.27
CA GLU A 28 -10.93 19.03 -11.41
C GLU A 28 -11.58 19.46 -10.10
N GLU A 29 -12.31 18.58 -9.41
CA GLU A 29 -12.91 18.88 -8.10
C GLU A 29 -11.85 19.25 -7.06
N LEU A 30 -10.75 18.49 -6.99
CA LEU A 30 -9.60 18.77 -6.13
C LEU A 30 -8.97 20.13 -6.42
N SER A 31 -8.91 20.55 -7.70
CA SER A 31 -8.34 21.85 -8.07
C SER A 31 -9.17 23.04 -7.59
N HIS A 32 -10.48 22.88 -7.44
CA HIS A 32 -11.40 23.93 -6.98
C HIS A 32 -11.68 23.89 -5.47
N ASN A 33 -11.34 22.78 -4.81
CA ASN A 33 -11.64 22.53 -3.40
C ASN A 33 -10.34 22.35 -2.58
N ARG A 34 -9.81 23.47 -2.09
CA ARG A 34 -8.58 23.50 -1.27
C ARG A 34 -8.59 22.55 -0.07
N PRO A 35 -9.61 22.51 0.81
CA PRO A 35 -9.57 21.60 1.96
C PRO A 35 -9.60 20.13 1.54
N LEU A 36 -10.29 19.79 0.44
CA LEU A 36 -10.26 18.43 -0.10
C LEU A 36 -8.88 18.06 -0.65
N TYR A 37 -8.20 19.01 -1.29
CA TYR A 37 -6.83 18.84 -1.78
C TYR A 37 -5.82 18.61 -0.64
N GLU A 38 -5.97 19.33 0.46
CA GLU A 38 -5.13 19.14 1.66
C GLU A 38 -5.30 17.72 2.24
N VAL A 39 -6.53 17.22 2.31
CA VAL A 39 -6.81 15.82 2.72
C VAL A 39 -6.18 14.82 1.75
N TYR A 40 -6.31 15.03 0.44
CA TYR A 40 -5.68 14.18 -0.57
C TYR A 40 -4.15 14.12 -0.42
N GLN A 41 -3.49 15.26 -0.18
CA GLN A 41 -2.04 15.31 0.04
C GLN A 41 -1.63 14.55 1.30
N GLN A 42 -2.35 14.76 2.42
CA GLN A 42 -2.08 14.04 3.66
C GLN A 42 -2.19 12.52 3.45
N MET A 43 -3.26 12.05 2.81
CA MET A 43 -3.44 10.62 2.53
C MET A 43 -2.32 10.04 1.66
N LYS A 44 -1.82 10.82 0.70
CA LYS A 44 -0.71 10.41 -0.16
C LYS A 44 0.60 10.29 0.62
N GLU A 45 0.87 11.23 1.53
CA GLU A 45 2.02 11.17 2.43
C GLU A 45 1.94 9.97 3.37
N ASP A 46 0.77 9.74 3.99
CA ASP A 46 0.56 8.61 4.89
C ASP A 46 0.82 7.27 4.17
N ILE A 47 0.27 7.07 2.97
CA ILE A 47 0.52 5.86 2.16
C ILE A 47 2.00 5.70 1.81
N SER A 48 2.69 6.80 1.48
CA SER A 48 4.13 6.73 1.21
C SER A 48 4.94 6.29 2.42
N SER A 49 4.52 6.69 3.63
CA SER A 49 5.16 6.28 4.89
C SER A 49 4.96 4.78 5.17
N PHE A 50 3.79 4.22 4.86
CA PHE A 50 3.52 2.79 5.00
C PHE A 50 4.30 1.93 4.00
N ASN A 51 4.50 2.42 2.76
CA ASN A 51 5.33 1.72 1.78
C ASN A 51 6.81 1.68 2.18
N SER A 52 7.28 2.64 2.96
CA SER A 52 8.66 2.65 3.48
C SER A 52 8.89 1.67 4.64
N TYR A 53 7.82 1.17 5.27
CA TYR A 53 7.86 0.04 6.21
C TYR A 53 8.00 -1.29 5.44
N GLN A 54 9.08 -1.43 4.66
CA GLN A 54 9.59 -2.75 4.32
C GLN A 54 10.33 -3.28 5.55
N GLU A 55 9.60 -3.90 6.47
CA GLU A 55 10.26 -4.77 7.46
C GLU A 55 10.90 -5.93 6.68
N SER A 56 12.22 -5.84 6.47
CA SER A 56 13.00 -7.02 6.09
C SER A 56 12.80 -8.08 7.18
N PRO A 57 12.56 -9.36 6.84
CA PRO A 57 12.44 -10.39 7.85
C PRO A 57 13.66 -10.35 8.78
N ASN A 58 13.41 -10.47 10.09
CA ASN A 58 14.47 -10.47 11.09
C ASN A 58 15.52 -11.53 10.70
N ASN A 59 16.79 -11.15 10.72
CA ASN A 59 17.92 -12.00 10.31
C ASN A 59 17.94 -13.34 11.07
N THR A 60 17.46 -13.35 12.32
CA THR A 60 17.27 -14.58 13.11
C THR A 60 16.23 -15.51 12.48
N SER A 61 15.10 -14.99 12.01
CA SER A 61 14.06 -15.77 11.34
C SER A 61 14.56 -16.35 10.02
N ILE A 62 15.38 -15.59 9.27
CA ILE A 62 16.02 -16.07 8.04
C ILE A 62 16.97 -17.24 8.36
N LYS A 63 17.80 -17.11 9.41
CA LYS A 63 18.74 -18.17 9.81
C LYS A 63 18.05 -19.47 10.21
N ILE A 64 16.99 -19.39 11.00
CA ILE A 64 16.22 -20.58 11.42
C ILE A 64 15.69 -21.33 10.19
N ILE A 65 15.10 -20.62 9.22
CA ILE A 65 14.58 -21.25 8.00
C ILE A 65 15.70 -21.89 7.18
N LEU A 66 16.85 -21.21 7.05
CA LEU A 66 18.00 -21.76 6.32
C LEU A 66 18.58 -23.00 7.01
N GLU A 67 18.67 -23.00 8.34
CA GLU A 67 19.15 -24.14 9.13
C GLU A 67 18.21 -25.35 9.00
N GLU A 68 16.89 -25.15 9.10
CA GLU A 68 15.88 -26.19 8.90
C GLU A 68 15.86 -26.71 7.45
N SER A 69 16.10 -25.83 6.47
CA SER A 69 16.20 -26.24 5.06
C SER A 69 17.43 -27.10 4.83
N CYS A 70 18.56 -26.76 5.45
CA CYS A 70 19.82 -27.50 5.35
C CYS A 70 19.82 -28.82 6.14
N SER A 71 19.00 -28.94 7.19
CA SER A 71 18.86 -30.16 7.98
C SER A 71 17.85 -31.17 7.39
N SER A 72 16.97 -30.74 6.47
CA SER A 72 15.93 -31.59 5.86
C SER A 72 16.38 -32.51 4.71
N SER A 73 17.65 -32.51 4.31
CA SER A 73 18.15 -33.35 3.19
C SER A 73 18.80 -34.70 3.57
N PRO A 74 18.15 -35.60 4.32
CA PRO A 74 18.46 -37.03 4.21
C PRO A 74 17.34 -37.87 3.59
N MET A 75 16.13 -37.33 3.35
CA MET A 75 14.99 -38.08 2.79
C MET A 75 14.65 -37.81 1.31
N GLU A 76 15.36 -36.91 0.61
CA GLU A 76 15.26 -36.77 -0.86
C GLU A 76 16.31 -37.59 -1.61
N MET A 77 16.79 -38.68 -1.01
CA MET A 77 17.66 -39.66 -1.67
C MET A 77 16.92 -41.01 -1.72
N ILE A 78 15.84 -41.06 -2.52
CA ILE A 78 15.19 -42.31 -2.95
C ILE A 78 15.25 -42.34 -4.47
#